data_AF-L8J4E7-F1
#
_entry.id   AF-L8J4E7-F1
#
_cell.length_a   1.000
_cell.length_b   1.000
_cell.length_c   1.000
_cell.angle_alpha   90.00
_cell.angle_beta   90.00
_cell.angle_gamma   90.00
#
_symmetry.space_group_name_H-M   'P 1'
#
loop_
_entity.id
_entity.type
_entity.pdbx_description
1 polymer ?
#
loop_
_entity_poly.entity_id
_entity_poly.type
_entity_poly.pdbx_seq_one_letter_code
_entity_poly.pdbx_strand_id
1 'polypeptide(L)'
;MVKFIIREYKDECLEIISRASHKLECVFGYQLKEIDPQNHSYILINKGRKGDTGVSYLDRPKLGLLMVVLSLIFMKGNCVREDLIFTFL
;
A
#
# COMPACT_ATOMS: atom_id res chain seq x y z
N MET A 1 -13.56 -17.99 -4.06
CA MET A 1 -14.14 -17.85 -2.70
C MET A 1 -15.35 -18.76 -2.51
N VAL A 2 -16.31 -18.74 -3.45
CA VAL A 2 -17.52 -19.59 -3.43
C VAL A 2 -17.23 -21.10 -3.34
N LYS A 3 -16.32 -21.65 -4.15
CA LYS A 3 -16.03 -23.10 -4.12
C LYS A 3 -15.40 -23.63 -2.81
N PHE A 4 -14.73 -22.79 -2.03
CA PHE A 4 -13.94 -23.21 -0.85
C PHE A 4 -14.64 -22.92 0.49
N ILE A 5 -15.46 -21.88 0.57
CA ILE A 5 -16.16 -21.48 1.82
C ILE A 5 -17.65 -21.85 1.77
N ILE A 6 -18.24 -21.96 0.58
CA ILE A 6 -19.70 -21.90 0.36
C ILE A 6 -20.29 -23.29 0.04
N ARG A 7 -19.56 -24.39 0.30
CA ARG A 7 -20.10 -25.74 0.08
C ARG A 7 -21.20 -26.11 1.08
N GLU A 8 -21.17 -25.54 2.29
CA GLU A 8 -22.09 -25.88 3.39
C GLU A 8 -23.08 -24.75 3.75
N TYR A 9 -22.83 -23.51 3.31
CA TYR A 9 -23.58 -22.31 3.75
C TYR A 9 -24.11 -21.47 2.58
N LYS A 10 -24.55 -22.09 1.48
CA LYS A 10 -25.00 -21.38 0.26
C LYS A 10 -26.02 -20.27 0.52
N ASP A 11 -26.99 -20.52 1.39
CA ASP A 11 -28.06 -19.56 1.68
C ASP A 11 -27.60 -18.45 2.64
N GLU A 12 -26.65 -18.74 3.54
CA GLU A 12 -26.13 -17.78 4.53
C GLU A 12 -24.88 -17.03 4.07
N CYS A 13 -24.36 -17.35 2.87
CA CYS A 13 -23.09 -16.80 2.42
C CYS A 13 -23.11 -15.30 2.17
N LEU A 14 -24.25 -14.74 1.77
CA LEU A 14 -24.39 -13.29 1.65
C LEU A 14 -24.30 -12.62 3.02
N GLU A 15 -24.85 -13.24 4.07
CA GLU A 15 -24.76 -12.71 5.43
C GLU A 15 -23.34 -12.80 5.99
N ILE A 16 -22.66 -13.93 5.75
CA ILE A 16 -21.25 -14.12 6.14
C ILE A 16 -20.36 -13.08 5.44
N ILE A 17 -20.54 -12.86 4.14
CA ILE A 17 -19.79 -11.87 3.37
C ILE A 17 -20.09 -10.45 3.89
N SER A 18 -21.35 -10.14 4.21
CA SER A 18 -21.73 -8.84 4.78
C SER A 18 -21.06 -8.59 6.13
N ARG A 19 -21.11 -9.56 7.06
CA ARG A 19 -20.43 -9.48 8.36
C ARG A 19 -18.92 -9.37 8.22
N ALA A 20 -18.32 -10.12 7.28
CA ALA A 20 -16.90 -10.03 6.97
C ALA A 20 -16.52 -8.66 6.39
N SER A 21 -17.34 -8.11 5.49
CA SER A 21 -17.15 -6.77 4.92
C SER A 21 -17.14 -5.70 6.00
N HIS A 22 -18.10 -5.75 6.93
CA HIS A 22 -18.16 -4.83 8.06
C HIS A 22 -16.91 -4.93 8.97
N LYS A 23 -16.45 -6.15 9.27
CA LYS A 23 -15.21 -6.34 10.06
C LYS A 23 -13.97 -5.84 9.31
N LEU A 24 -13.89 -6.09 8.01
CA LEU A 24 -12.78 -5.60 7.17
C LEU A 24 -12.72 -4.07 7.16
N GLU A 25 -13.87 -3.39 7.10
CA GLU A 25 -13.92 -1.93 7.09
C GLU A 25 -13.63 -1.35 8.47
N CYS A 26 -14.29 -1.84 9.53
CA CYS A 26 -14.13 -1.28 10.88
C CYS A 26 -12.79 -1.60 11.55
N VAL A 27 -12.25 -2.81 11.35
CA VAL A 27 -11.04 -3.28 12.05
C VAL A 27 -9.78 -3.08 11.22
N PHE A 28 -9.85 -3.44 9.93
CA PHE A 28 -8.68 -3.46 9.05
C PHE A 28 -8.60 -2.25 8.12
N GLY A 29 -9.66 -1.44 8.03
CA GLY A 29 -9.73 -0.31 7.11
C GLY A 29 -9.81 -0.73 5.64
N TYR A 30 -10.25 -1.94 5.31
CA TYR A 30 -10.44 -2.38 3.92
C TYR A 30 -11.92 -2.41 3.56
N GLN A 31 -12.25 -1.87 2.39
CA GLN A 31 -13.58 -2.00 1.80
C GLN A 31 -13.60 -3.17 0.82
N LEU A 32 -14.51 -4.11 1.01
CA LEU A 32 -14.83 -5.12 0.02
C LEU A 32 -15.76 -4.51 -1.05
N LYS A 33 -15.36 -4.54 -2.32
CA LYS A 33 -16.16 -4.04 -3.45
C LYS A 33 -16.39 -5.15 -4.47
N GLU A 34 -17.63 -5.32 -4.91
CA GLU A 34 -17.95 -6.24 -6.00
C GLU A 34 -17.56 -5.61 -7.34
N ILE A 35 -16.84 -6.37 -8.17
CA ILE A 35 -16.43 -5.97 -9.53
C ILE A 35 -17.31 -6.64 -10.57
N ASP A 36 -17.65 -7.90 -10.35
CA ASP A 36 -18.43 -8.70 -11.28
C ASP A 36 -19.55 -9.43 -10.52
N PRO A 37 -20.80 -9.00 -10.69
CA PRO A 37 -21.96 -9.63 -10.05
C PRO A 37 -22.34 -10.96 -10.70
N GLN A 38 -21.97 -11.23 -11.96
CA GLN A 38 -22.26 -12.52 -12.61
C GLN A 38 -21.34 -13.61 -12.09
N ASN A 39 -20.08 -13.26 -11.82
CA ASN A 39 -19.08 -14.21 -11.34
C ASN A 39 -18.82 -14.09 -9.83
N HIS A 40 -19.60 -13.26 -9.11
CA HIS A 40 -19.43 -12.94 -7.68
C HIS A 40 -17.97 -12.65 -7.32
N SER A 41 -17.34 -11.77 -8.09
CA SER A 41 -15.94 -11.39 -7.91
C SER A 41 -15.82 -10.11 -7.11
N TYR A 42 -15.05 -10.17 -6.03
CA TYR A 42 -14.85 -9.05 -5.10
C TYR A 42 -13.37 -8.65 -5.04
N ILE A 43 -13.12 -7.36 -4.86
CA ILE A 43 -11.80 -6.78 -4.58
C ILE A 43 -11.79 -6.15 -3.19
N LEU A 44 -10.65 -6.24 -2.52
CA LEU A 44 -10.38 -5.48 -1.32
C LEU A 44 -9.72 -4.15 -1.69
N ILE A 45 -10.37 -3.04 -1.36
CA ILE A 45 -9.84 -1.70 -1.53
C ILE A 45 -9.36 -1.22 -0.16
N ASN A 46 -8.08 -0.87 -0.04
CA ASN A 46 -7.57 -0.28 1.18
C ASN A 46 -8.13 1.15 1.36
N LYS A 47 -9.02 1.35 2.34
CA LYS A 47 -9.45 2.67 2.83
C LYS A 47 -8.61 3.15 4.02
N GLY A 48 -7.82 2.25 4.61
CA GLY A 48 -7.00 2.44 5.77
C GLY A 48 -5.74 3.22 5.43
N ARG A 49 -5.67 4.44 5.99
CA ARG A 49 -4.51 5.32 6.01
C ARG A 49 -4.02 5.76 4.64
N LYS A 50 -4.72 6.75 4.11
CA LYS A 50 -4.13 7.85 3.31
C LYS A 50 -3.19 8.74 4.18
N GLY A 51 -2.43 8.11 5.09
CA GLY A 51 -1.85 8.76 6.27
C GLY A 51 -0.40 8.39 6.60
N ASP A 52 0.18 7.28 6.13
CA ASP A 52 1.59 6.94 6.44
C ASP A 52 2.42 6.47 5.24
N THR A 53 1.89 6.63 4.02
CA THR A 53 2.73 6.65 2.81
C THR A 53 2.56 7.97 2.08
N GLY A 54 2.42 9.05 2.87
CA GLY A 54 2.47 10.44 2.41
C GLY A 54 3.87 10.89 2.02
N VAL A 55 4.78 9.99 1.67
CA VAL A 55 5.87 10.34 0.76
C VAL A 55 5.31 10.14 -0.64
N SER A 56 4.63 11.18 -1.12
CA SER A 56 4.21 11.34 -2.50
C SER A 56 5.20 10.65 -3.42
N TYR A 57 4.76 9.67 -4.21
CA TYR A 57 5.61 9.00 -5.20
C TYR A 57 6.26 10.00 -6.17
N LEU A 58 5.74 11.24 -6.24
CA LEU A 58 6.31 12.40 -6.93
C LEU A 58 7.55 13.03 -6.26
N ASP A 59 7.77 12.87 -4.95
CA ASP A 59 8.95 13.38 -4.22
C ASP A 59 10.06 12.34 -4.04
N ARG A 60 9.82 11.08 -4.43
CA ARG A 60 10.81 9.99 -4.37
C ARG A 60 12.11 10.24 -5.14
N PRO A 61 12.15 10.84 -6.35
CA PRO A 61 13.43 11.06 -7.02
C PRO A 61 14.30 12.09 -6.29
N LYS A 62 13.68 13.12 -5.68
CA LYS A 62 14.41 14.14 -4.90
C LYS A 62 14.94 13.58 -3.59
N LEU A 63 14.16 12.75 -2.90
CA LEU A 63 14.62 12.02 -1.71
C LEU A 63 15.72 11.01 -2.05
N GLY A 64 15.62 10.32 -3.18
CA GLY A 64 16.66 9.41 -3.65
C GLY A 64 17.99 10.12 -3.86
N LEU A 65 17.97 11.24 -4.59
CA LEU A 65 19.18 12.06 -4.82
C LEU A 65 19.75 12.61 -3.52
N LEU A 66 18.88 13.12 -2.63
CA LEU A 66 19.28 13.62 -1.31
C LEU A 66 19.97 12.53 -0.49
N MET A 67 19.43 11.31 -0.46
CA MET A 67 20.02 10.17 0.25
C MET A 67 21.38 9.77 -0.33
N VAL A 68 21.56 9.84 -1.64
CA VAL A 68 22.84 9.57 -2.31
C VAL A 68 23.89 10.63 -1.91
N VAL A 69 23.53 11.91 -1.96
CA VAL A 69 24.43 13.01 -1.56
C VAL A 69 24.81 12.91 -0.07
N LEU A 70 23.84 12.65 0.80
CA LEU A 70 24.09 12.45 2.23
C LEU A 70 25.00 11.24 2.51
N SER A 71 24.81 10.15 1.78
CA SER A 71 25.67 8.95 1.89
C SER A 71 27.11 9.26 1.48
N LEU A 72 27.31 10.03 0.41
CA LEU A 72 28.64 10.45 -0.06
C LEU A 72 29.35 11.34 0.97
N ILE A 73 28.62 12.30 1.56
CA ILE A 73 29.14 13.18 2.63
C ILE A 73 29.55 12.33 3.85
N PHE A 74 28.72 11.37 4.24
CA PHE A 74 29.00 10.48 5.35
C PHE A 74 30.25 9.62 5.10
N MET A 75 30.38 9.02 3.91
CA MET A 75 31.53 8.21 3.52
C MET A 75 32.87 8.99 3.52
N LYS A 76 32.82 10.32 3.43
CA LYS A 76 34.00 11.20 3.42
C LYS A 76 34.31 11.86 4.78
N GLY A 77 33.64 11.44 5.85
CA GLY A 77 33.87 11.97 7.19
C GLY A 77 33.05 13.22 7.50
N ASN A 78 31.81 13.25 7.02
CA ASN A 78 30.81 14.31 7.25
C ASN A 78 31.09 15.66 6.57
N CYS A 79 32.12 15.75 5.74
CA CYS A 79 32.42 16.94 4.95
C CYS A 79 32.95 16.53 3.58
N VAL A 80 32.46 17.20 2.53
CA VAL A 80 32.93 16.99 1.16
C VAL A 80 32.85 18.30 0.39
N ARG A 81 33.81 18.52 -0.51
CA ARG A 81 33.82 19.70 -1.37
C ARG A 81 32.74 19.59 -2.43
N GLU A 82 32.09 20.71 -2.73
CA GLU A 82 30.99 20.78 -3.70
C GLU A 82 31.42 20.27 -5.10
N ASP A 83 32.64 20.58 -5.54
CA ASP A 83 33.20 20.07 -6.81
C ASP A 83 33.20 18.54 -6.91
N LEU A 84 33.42 17.85 -5.78
CA LEU A 84 33.42 16.39 -5.75
C LEU A 84 32.00 15.82 -5.80
N ILE A 85 31.01 16.52 -5.24
CA ILE A 85 29.59 16.13 -5.34
C ILE A 85 29.15 16.23 -6.80
N PHE A 86 29.45 17.35 -7.47
CA PHE A 86 29.08 17.56 -8.87
C PHE A 86 29.87 16.68 -9.85
N THR A 87 31.06 16.20 -9.49
CA THR A 87 31.78 15.20 -10.29
C THR A 87 31.16 13.80 -10.18
N PHE A 88 30.46 13.52 -9.07
CA PHE A 88 29.83 12.24 -8.79
C PHE A 88 28.38 12.13 -9.28
N LEU A 89 27.64 13.25 -9.31
CA LEU A 89 26.26 13.36 -9.79
C LEU A 89 26.20 13.49 -11.32
#